data_AF-A0A522D9B2-F1
#
_entry.id   AF-A0A522D9B2-F1
#
_cell.length_a   1.000
_cell.length_b   1.000
_cell.length_c   1.000
_cell.angle_alpha   90.00
_cell.angle_beta   90.00
_cell.angle_gamma   90.00
#
_symmetry.space_group_name_H-M   'P 1'
#
loop_
_entity.id
_entity.type
_entity.pdbx_description
1 polymer ?
#
loop_
_entity_poly.entity_id
_entity_poly.type
_entity_poly.pdbx_seq_one_letter_code
_entity_poly.pdbx_strand_id
1 'polypeptide(L)'
;MIDFIYNSLAAIGFTHPLHPSLTHIPMGMVMGAFFFQAASFKWEDLAKSAHYCLLLALIFWPPTAVLGLLDWQHRYLGVLNGLIIAKIVLACVLLVFLLGTIFLYRRGNIDKKILMFAYLLNLLTVVAMGFIGGQLIFG
;
A
#
# COMPACT_ATOMS: atom_id res chain seq x y z
N MET A 1 -24.76 -8.71 -0.63
CA MET A 1 -23.52 -9.52 -0.54
C MET A 1 -22.51 -8.90 0.42
N ILE A 2 -22.27 -7.59 0.34
CA ILE A 2 -21.38 -6.87 1.28
C ILE A 2 -21.89 -6.99 2.72
N ASP A 3 -23.16 -6.70 2.96
CA ASP A 3 -23.75 -6.81 4.30
C ASP A 3 -23.71 -8.24 4.87
N PHE A 4 -23.72 -9.26 4.01
CA PHE A 4 -23.57 -10.65 4.46
C PHE A 4 -22.18 -10.89 5.07
N ILE A 5 -21.12 -10.33 4.48
CA ILE A 5 -19.75 -10.43 4.99
C ILE A 5 -19.65 -9.71 6.34
N TYR A 6 -20.10 -8.46 6.41
CA TYR A 6 -20.03 -7.68 7.65
C TYR A 6 -20.91 -8.26 8.76
N ASN A 7 -22.12 -8.73 8.45
CA ASN A 7 -23.01 -9.34 9.45
C ASN A 7 -22.46 -10.67 9.97
N SER A 8 -21.82 -11.47 9.12
CA SER A 8 -21.17 -12.72 9.55
C SER A 8 -19.98 -12.45 10.47
N LEU A 9 -19.18 -11.42 10.18
CA LEU A 9 -18.07 -10.99 11.03
C LEU A 9 -18.57 -10.35 12.33
N ALA A 10 -19.65 -9.57 12.28
CA ALA A 10 -20.28 -8.99 13.47
C ALA A 10 -20.83 -10.08 14.40
N ALA A 11 -21.34 -11.20 13.85
CA ALA A 11 -21.84 -12.33 14.64
C ALA A 11 -20.74 -13.00 15.49
N ILE A 12 -19.48 -12.88 15.10
CA ILE A 12 -18.31 -13.34 15.88
C ILE A 12 -17.60 -12.20 16.63
N GLY A 13 -18.23 -11.02 16.72
CA GLY A 13 -17.74 -9.86 17.48
C GLY A 13 -16.82 -8.90 16.71
N PHE A 14 -16.59 -9.12 15.40
CA PHE A 14 -15.75 -8.24 14.59
C PHE A 14 -16.59 -7.15 13.89
N THR A 15 -16.59 -5.95 14.47
CA THR A 15 -17.34 -4.78 13.96
C THR A 15 -16.46 -3.70 13.36
N HIS A 16 -15.15 -3.95 13.28
CA HIS A 16 -14.16 -3.02 12.77
C HIS A 16 -14.08 -3.05 11.23
N PRO A 17 -13.64 -1.95 10.59
CA PRO A 17 -13.35 -1.94 9.16
C PRO A 17 -12.27 -2.97 8.80
N LEU A 18 -12.40 -3.60 7.63
CA LEU A 18 -11.50 -4.68 7.19
C LEU A 18 -10.24 -4.15 6.49
N HIS A 19 -10.34 -3.00 5.84
CA HIS A 19 -9.24 -2.41 5.10
C HIS A 19 -8.05 -2.02 5.99
N PRO A 20 -8.21 -1.38 7.17
CA PRO A 20 -7.05 -0.93 7.96
C PRO A 20 -6.12 -2.06 8.38
N SER A 21 -6.65 -3.21 8.80
CA SER A 21 -5.81 -4.36 9.19
C SER A 21 -4.95 -4.84 8.02
N LEU A 22 -5.52 -4.91 6.81
CA LEU A 22 -4.79 -5.38 5.64
C LEU A 22 -3.84 -4.32 5.06
N THR A 23 -4.14 -3.02 5.18
CA THR A 23 -3.25 -1.93 4.71
C THR A 23 -1.86 -1.96 5.31
N HIS A 24 -1.71 -2.49 6.54
CA HIS A 24 -0.41 -2.60 7.20
C HIS A 24 0.58 -3.47 6.43
N ILE A 25 0.10 -4.47 5.67
CA ILE A 25 0.97 -5.34 4.88
C ILE A 25 1.65 -4.57 3.74
N PRO A 26 0.93 -4.03 2.73
CA PRO A 26 1.58 -3.31 1.64
C PRO A 26 2.31 -2.06 2.13
N MET A 27 1.80 -1.34 3.13
CA MET A 27 2.50 -0.17 3.69
C MET A 27 3.81 -0.57 4.39
N GLY A 28 3.77 -1.55 5.28
CA GLY A 28 4.96 -2.03 5.99
C GLY A 28 5.99 -2.62 5.05
N MET A 29 5.55 -3.33 4.02
CA MET A 29 6.44 -3.86 2.98
C MET A 29 7.09 -2.76 2.15
N VAL A 30 6.37 -1.70 1.77
CA VAL A 30 6.97 -0.55 1.08
C VAL A 30 7.99 0.17 1.96
N MET A 31 7.71 0.33 3.26
CA MET A 31 8.68 0.92 4.20
C MET A 31 9.93 0.04 4.33
N GLY A 32 9.77 -1.27 4.55
CA GLY A 32 10.88 -2.22 4.62
C GLY A 32 11.70 -2.24 3.33
N ALA A 33 11.03 -2.21 2.18
CA ALA A 33 11.65 -2.13 0.87
C ALA A 33 12.58 -0.92 0.75
N PHE A 34 12.13 0.26 1.14
CA PHE A 34 12.95 1.47 1.13
C PHE A 34 14.18 1.34 2.04
N PHE A 35 14.00 0.90 3.29
CA PHE A 35 15.12 0.81 4.23
C PHE A 35 16.14 -0.27 3.82
N PHE A 36 15.69 -1.41 3.29
CA PHE A 36 16.60 -2.42 2.74
C PHE A 36 17.36 -1.92 1.51
N GLN A 37 16.71 -1.15 0.62
CA GLN A 37 17.39 -0.54 -0.52
C GLN A 37 18.40 0.52 -0.08
N ALA A 38 18.08 1.32 0.94
CA ALA A 38 19.02 2.28 1.51
C ALA A 38 20.23 1.56 2.14
N ALA A 39 19.98 0.47 2.87
CA ALA A 39 21.02 -0.34 3.49
C ALA A 39 21.88 -1.08 2.43
N SER A 40 21.34 -1.34 1.24
CA SER A 40 22.07 -2.03 0.17
C SER A 40 23.21 -1.25 -0.47
N PHE A 41 23.33 0.06 -0.17
CA PHE A 41 24.52 0.84 -0.52
C PHE A 41 25.76 0.38 0.26
N LYS A 42 25.55 -0.20 1.46
CA LYS A 42 26.61 -0.76 2.30
C LYS A 42 26.64 -2.30 2.24
N TRP A 43 25.47 -2.94 2.19
CA TRP A 43 25.33 -4.39 2.22
C TRP A 43 24.52 -4.88 1.02
N GLU A 44 25.22 -5.18 -0.09
CA GLU A 44 24.58 -5.41 -1.40
C GLU A 44 23.49 -6.50 -1.39
N ASP A 45 23.64 -7.53 -0.55
CA ASP A 45 22.67 -8.62 -0.40
C ASP A 45 21.26 -8.15 0.01
N LEU A 46 21.17 -7.00 0.69
CA LEU A 46 19.88 -6.42 1.13
C LEU A 46 19.05 -5.86 -0.04
N ALA A 47 19.64 -5.61 -1.21
CA ALA A 47 18.89 -5.18 -2.40
C ALA A 47 17.85 -6.24 -2.80
N LYS A 48 18.16 -7.53 -2.60
CA LYS A 48 17.24 -8.63 -2.87
C LYS A 48 16.05 -8.63 -1.92
N SER A 49 16.31 -8.36 -0.64
CA SER A 49 15.26 -8.21 0.38
C SER A 49 14.34 -7.05 0.07
N ALA A 50 14.90 -5.91 -0.38
CA ALA A 50 14.12 -4.76 -0.81
C ALA A 50 13.14 -5.12 -1.95
N HIS A 51 13.62 -5.87 -2.94
CA HIS A 51 12.80 -6.34 -4.05
C HIS A 51 11.68 -7.29 -3.61
N TYR A 52 11.97 -8.24 -2.71
CA TYR A 52 10.96 -9.17 -2.19
C TYR A 52 9.89 -8.46 -1.38
N CYS A 53 10.25 -7.43 -0.62
CA CYS A 53 9.27 -6.58 0.05
C CYS A 53 8.33 -5.90 -0.96
N LEU A 54 8.84 -5.31 -2.05
CA LEU A 54 7.96 -4.72 -3.08
C LEU A 54 7.06 -5.75 -3.76
N LEU A 55 7.56 -6.95 -4.04
CA LEU A 55 6.74 -8.02 -4.61
C LEU A 55 5.60 -8.40 -3.66
N LEU A 56 5.88 -8.54 -2.36
CA LEU A 56 4.85 -8.84 -1.38
C LEU A 56 3.85 -7.70 -1.24
N ALA A 57 4.32 -6.44 -1.27
CA ALA A 57 3.44 -5.27 -1.32
C ALA A 57 2.50 -5.30 -2.53
N LEU A 58 3.01 -5.66 -3.71
CA LEU A 58 2.22 -5.78 -4.94
C LEU A 58 1.19 -6.91 -4.85
N ILE A 59 1.55 -8.06 -4.27
CA ILE A 59 0.61 -9.20 -4.08
C ILE A 59 -0.54 -8.82 -3.15
N PHE A 60 -0.26 -8.06 -2.09
CA PHE A 60 -1.27 -7.63 -1.12
C PHE A 60 -1.98 -6.32 -1.49
N TRP A 61 -1.54 -5.62 -2.54
CA TRP A 61 -2.23 -4.43 -3.03
C TRP A 61 -3.66 -4.73 -3.51
N PRO A 62 -3.93 -5.73 -4.39
CA PRO A 62 -5.28 -6.04 -4.83
C PRO A 62 -6.27 -6.37 -3.70
N PRO A 63 -5.98 -7.29 -2.76
CA PRO A 63 -6.93 -7.57 -1.69
C PRO A 63 -7.13 -6.35 -0.78
N THR A 64 -6.09 -5.54 -0.56
CA THR A 64 -6.22 -4.29 0.21
C THR A 64 -7.11 -3.28 -0.48
N ALA A 65 -6.98 -3.11 -1.79
CA ALA A 65 -7.82 -2.21 -2.59
C ALA A 65 -9.28 -2.66 -2.59
N VAL A 66 -9.54 -3.96 -2.75
CA VAL A 66 -10.90 -4.53 -2.68
C VAL A 66 -11.53 -4.26 -1.32
N LEU A 67 -10.83 -4.56 -0.22
CA LEU A 67 -11.34 -4.27 1.13
C LEU A 67 -11.59 -2.77 1.33
N GLY A 68 -10.75 -1.91 0.74
CA GLY A 68 -10.95 -0.45 0.77
C GLY A 68 -12.24 -0.01 0.07
N LEU A 69 -12.56 -0.61 -1.08
CA LEU A 69 -13.82 -0.37 -1.78
C LEU A 69 -15.03 -0.89 -0.99
N LEU A 70 -14.90 -2.06 -0.34
CA LEU A 70 -15.96 -2.62 0.50
C LEU A 70 -16.22 -1.76 1.74
N ASP A 71 -15.18 -1.32 2.44
CA ASP A 71 -15.31 -0.40 3.58
C ASP A 71 -15.89 0.96 3.13
N TRP A 72 -15.50 1.45 1.96
CA TRP A 72 -16.05 2.67 1.39
C TRP A 72 -17.56 2.56 1.13
N GLN A 73 -18.00 1.47 0.49
CA GLN A 73 -19.41 1.24 0.23
C GLN A 73 -20.22 1.01 1.52
N HIS A 74 -19.69 0.22 2.46
CA HIS A 74 -20.41 -0.11 3.69
C HIS A 74 -20.48 1.06 4.67
N ARG A 75 -19.37 1.78 4.90
CA ARG A 75 -19.28 2.81 5.94
C ARG A 75 -19.61 4.21 5.46
N TYR A 76 -19.27 4.53 4.22
CA TYR A 76 -19.47 5.86 3.64
C TYR A 76 -20.60 5.88 2.61
N LEU A 77 -21.37 4.79 2.49
CA LEU A 77 -22.51 4.65 1.57
C LEU A 77 -22.15 4.95 0.10
N GLY A 78 -20.88 4.77 -0.27
CA GLY A 78 -20.39 5.12 -1.60
C GLY A 78 -20.29 6.62 -1.89
N VAL A 79 -20.35 7.49 -0.87
CA VAL A 79 -20.18 8.93 -1.05
C VAL A 79 -18.73 9.25 -1.38
N LEU A 80 -18.51 10.00 -2.45
CA LEU A 80 -17.19 10.50 -2.83
C LEU A 80 -16.94 11.83 -2.11
N ASN A 81 -16.00 11.84 -1.17
CA ASN A 81 -15.42 13.07 -0.62
C ASN A 81 -14.00 13.26 -1.16
N GLY A 82 -13.45 14.47 -0.99
CA GLY A 82 -12.11 14.79 -1.50
C GLY A 82 -11.01 13.85 -0.97
N LEU A 83 -11.11 13.41 0.28
CA LEU A 83 -10.15 12.50 0.90
C LEU A 83 -10.22 11.09 0.32
N ILE A 84 -11.42 10.55 0.06
CA ILE A 84 -11.65 9.25 -0.55
C ILE A 84 -11.12 9.25 -1.99
N ILE A 85 -11.39 10.32 -2.75
CA ILE A 85 -10.85 10.48 -4.11
C ILE A 85 -9.32 10.49 -4.04
N ALA A 86 -8.72 11.26 -3.13
CA ALA A 86 -7.28 11.31 -2.96
C ALA A 86 -6.69 9.93 -2.62
N LYS A 87 -7.35 9.13 -1.78
CA LYS A 87 -6.92 7.75 -1.47
C LYS A 87 -6.99 6.82 -2.69
N ILE A 88 -8.05 6.90 -3.49
CA ILE A 88 -8.18 6.10 -4.72
C ILE A 88 -7.06 6.47 -5.71
N VAL A 89 -6.81 7.77 -5.90
CA VAL A 89 -5.73 8.26 -6.77
C VAL A 89 -4.37 7.77 -6.26
N LEU A 90 -4.08 7.92 -4.96
CA LEU A 90 -2.82 7.44 -4.38
C LEU A 90 -2.67 5.92 -4.46
N ALA A 91 -3.76 5.15 -4.38
CA ALA A 91 -3.72 3.70 -4.54
C ALA A 91 -3.31 3.32 -5.97
N CYS A 92 -3.86 4.00 -6.99
CA CYS A 92 -3.46 3.82 -8.38
C CYS A 92 -2.01 4.26 -8.62
N VAL A 93 -1.60 5.41 -8.07
CA VAL A 93 -0.21 5.90 -8.16
C VAL A 93 0.76 4.90 -7.53
N LEU A 94 0.42 4.36 -6.35
CA LEU A 94 1.21 3.32 -5.70
C LEU A 94 1.36 2.09 -6.58
N LEU A 95 0.28 1.61 -7.22
CA LEU A 95 0.36 0.47 -8.12
C LEU A 95 1.34 0.71 -9.27
N VAL A 96 1.26 1.89 -9.90
CA VAL A 96 2.18 2.27 -10.99
C VAL A 96 3.63 2.32 -10.50
N PHE A 97 3.88 2.91 -9.33
CA PHE A 97 5.22 2.98 -8.75
C PHE A 97 5.76 1.61 -8.33
N LEU A 98 4.93 0.73 -7.77
CA LEU A 98 5.31 -0.64 -7.43
C LEU A 98 5.75 -1.40 -8.69
N LEU A 99 4.90 -1.42 -9.72
CA LEU A 99 5.18 -2.08 -10.99
C LEU A 99 6.42 -1.50 -11.67
N GLY A 100 6.51 -0.17 -11.72
CA GLY A 100 7.67 0.53 -12.30
C GLY A 100 8.97 0.18 -11.59
N THR A 101 8.98 0.15 -10.25
CA THR A 101 10.18 -0.14 -9.46
C THR A 101 10.60 -1.61 -9.60
N ILE A 102 9.63 -2.53 -9.59
CA ILE A 102 9.87 -3.96 -9.83
C ILE A 102 10.44 -4.18 -11.24
N PHE A 103 9.91 -3.49 -12.25
CA PHE A 103 10.39 -3.55 -13.62
C PHE A 103 11.81 -2.99 -13.75
N LEU A 104 12.09 -1.82 -13.15
CA LEU A 104 13.43 -1.21 -13.14
C LEU A 104 14.46 -2.12 -12.48
N TYR A 105 14.12 -2.74 -11.34
CA TYR A 105 14.99 -3.70 -10.66
C TYR A 105 15.31 -4.90 -11.56
N ARG A 106 14.30 -5.49 -12.21
CA ARG A 106 14.46 -6.66 -13.10
C ARG A 106 15.31 -6.38 -14.33
N ARG A 107 15.39 -5.13 -14.79
CA ARG A 107 16.23 -4.75 -15.92
C ARG A 107 17.73 -4.84 -15.62
N GLY A 108 18.13 -4.82 -14.34
CA GLY A 108 19.50 -5.05 -13.87
C GLY A 108 20.54 -3.95 -14.18
N ASN A 109 20.37 -3.21 -15.27
CA ASN A 109 21.33 -2.20 -15.76
C ASN A 109 20.96 -0.76 -15.37
N ILE A 110 20.25 -0.57 -14.25
CA ILE A 110 19.81 0.75 -13.78
C ILE A 110 20.75 1.25 -12.68
N ASP A 111 21.06 2.54 -12.70
CA ASP A 111 21.83 3.19 -11.65
C ASP A 111 21.15 3.01 -10.27
N LYS A 112 21.93 2.58 -9.26
CA LYS A 112 21.46 2.37 -7.89
C LYS A 112 20.75 3.61 -7.31
N LYS A 113 21.15 4.83 -7.68
CA LYS A 113 20.51 6.09 -7.26
C LYS A 113 19.14 6.29 -7.90
N ILE A 114 18.99 5.95 -9.18
CA ILE A 114 17.68 5.99 -9.87
C ILE A 114 16.74 4.97 -9.24
N LEU A 115 17.25 3.76 -8.96
CA LEU A 115 16.48 2.74 -8.29
C LEU A 115 16.06 3.20 -6.88
N MET A 116 16.99 3.73 -6.08
CA MET A 116 16.70 4.30 -4.76
C MET A 116 15.63 5.39 -4.80
N PHE A 117 15.68 6.28 -5.80
CA PHE A 117 14.65 7.29 -6.01
C PHE A 117 13.27 6.67 -6.29
N ALA A 118 13.19 5.58 -7.05
CA ALA A 118 11.94 4.86 -7.27
C ALA A 118 11.39 4.25 -5.97
N TYR A 119 12.24 3.66 -5.10
CA TYR A 119 11.82 3.20 -3.77
C TYR A 119 11.32 4.36 -2.89
N LEU A 120 11.97 5.53 -2.95
CA LEU A 120 11.53 6.73 -2.23
C LEU A 120 10.14 7.19 -2.67
N LEU A 121 9.83 7.17 -3.98
CA LEU A 121 8.50 7.53 -4.48
C LEU A 121 7.41 6.60 -3.94
N ASN A 122 7.68 5.30 -3.83
CA ASN A 122 6.76 4.35 -3.18
C ASN A 122 6.54 4.72 -1.71
N LEU A 123 7.62 5.00 -0.97
CA LEU A 123 7.56 5.40 0.44
C LEU A 123 6.70 6.66 0.63
N LEU A 124 6.95 7.71 -0.15
CA LEU A 124 6.20 8.96 -0.06
C LEU A 124 4.71 8.74 -0.33
N THR A 125 4.37 7.83 -1.26
CA THR A 125 2.99 7.51 -1.58
C THR A 125 2.28 6.81 -0.42
N VAL A 126 2.91 5.83 0.23
CA VAL A 126 2.29 5.15 1.40
C VAL A 126 2.21 6.07 2.62
N VAL A 127 3.18 6.96 2.82
CA VAL A 127 3.13 7.97 3.90
C VAL A 127 1.98 8.95 3.68
N ALA A 128 1.83 9.48 2.46
CA ALA A 128 0.72 10.37 2.12
C ALA A 128 -0.65 9.67 2.29
N MET A 129 -0.74 8.40 1.88
CA MET A 129 -1.96 7.60 2.05
C MET A 129 -2.29 7.34 3.53
N GLY A 130 -1.27 7.10 4.37
CA GLY A 130 -1.43 6.96 5.81
C GLY A 130 -1.91 8.26 6.47
N PHE A 131 -1.33 9.40 6.09
CA PHE A 131 -1.75 10.71 6.58
C PHE A 131 -3.22 11.02 6.24
N ILE A 132 -3.61 10.85 4.96
CA ILE A 132 -5.01 11.06 4.53
C ILE A 132 -5.95 10.06 5.21
N GLY A 133 -5.49 8.82 5.43
CA GLY A 133 -6.24 7.83 6.21
C GLY A 133 -6.49 8.30 7.65
N GLY A 134 -5.49 8.89 8.30
CA GLY A 134 -5.63 9.51 9.62
C GLY A 134 -6.61 10.68 9.61
N GLN A 135 -6.50 11.58 8.63
CA GLN A 135 -7.42 12.71 8.48
C GLN A 135 -8.87 12.27 8.28
N LEU A 136 -9.11 11.16 7.56
CA LEU A 136 -10.46 10.65 7.33
C LEU A 136 -11.12 10.10 8.62
N ILE A 137 -10.33 9.69 9.61
CA ILE A 137 -10.83 9.10 10.87
C ILE A 137 -10.86 10.13 12.00
N PHE A 138 -9.85 11.00 12.09
CA PHE A 138 -9.62 11.90 13.23
C PHE A 138 -9.78 13.39 12.91
N GLY A 139 -9.93 13.74 11.63
CA GLY A 139 -10.03 15.12 11.15
C GLY A 139 -11.45 15.61 10.91
#